data_AF-E6WEP8-F1
#
_entry.id   AF-E6WEP8-F1
#
_cell.length_a   1.000
_cell.length_b   1.000
_cell.length_c   1.000
_cell.angle_alpha   90.00
_cell.angle_beta   90.00
_cell.angle_gamma   90.00
#
_symmetry.space_group_name_H-M   'P 1'
#
loop_
_entity.id
_entity.type
_entity.pdbx_description
1 polymer ?
#
loop_
_entity_poly.entity_id
_entity_poly.type
_entity_poly.pdbx_seq_one_letter_code
_entity_poly.pdbx_strand_id
1 'polypeptide(L)' 'MPDKFSFNLAVRKIARERKWTIKKTAWFCGVSTSTLRQLMNSKHTYISTIEKYAAKFNMSTIGFIQKGQCEW' A
#
# COMPACT_ATOMS: atom_id res chain seq x y z
N MET A 1 14.05 -16.56 4.45
CA MET A 1 12.57 -16.61 4.59
C MET A 1 12.00 -15.96 3.35
N PRO A 2 10.96 -16.50 2.69
CA PRO A 2 10.42 -15.86 1.48
C PRO A 2 9.96 -14.44 1.81
N ASP A 3 10.32 -13.47 0.97
CA ASP A 3 10.01 -12.05 1.15
C ASP A 3 8.51 -11.85 1.33
N LYS A 4 8.08 -11.65 2.58
CA LYS A 4 6.67 -11.49 2.89
C LYS A 4 6.25 -10.06 2.55
N PHE A 5 5.45 -9.92 1.50
CA PHE A 5 4.83 -8.65 1.14
C PHE A 5 3.97 -8.10 2.29
N SER A 6 4.13 -6.81 2.58
CA SER A 6 3.34 -6.05 3.56
C SER A 6 2.68 -4.84 2.89
N PHE A 7 1.36 -4.86 2.79
CA PHE A 7 0.58 -3.74 2.26
C PHE A 7 0.75 -2.46 3.10
N ASN A 8 0.82 -2.61 4.43
CA ASN A 8 1.11 -1.51 5.34
C ASN A 8 2.45 -0.85 5.02
N LEU A 9 3.49 -1.66 4.80
CA LEU A 9 4.82 -1.15 4.48
C LEU A 9 4.82 -0.40 3.15
N ALA A 10 4.20 -0.97 2.11
CA ALA A 10 4.07 -0.34 0.81
C ALA A 10 3.40 1.04 0.91
N VAL A 11 2.22 1.10 1.55
CA VAL A 11 1.46 2.34 1.71
C VAL A 11 2.25 3.37 2.53
N ARG A 12 2.93 2.95 3.61
CA ARG A 12 3.74 3.87 4.44
C ARG A 12 4.96 4.40 3.71
N LYS A 13 5.68 3.58 2.93
CA LYS A 13 6.82 4.05 2.11
C LYS A 13 6.35 5.10 1.11
N ILE A 14 5.29 4.81 0.35
CA ILE A 14 4.70 5.74 -0.63
C ILE A 14 4.21 7.03 0.05
N ALA A 15 3.52 6.92 1.19
CA ALA A 15 3.05 8.08 1.93
C ALA A 15 4.23 8.95 2.41
N ARG A 16 5.34 8.35 2.88
CA ARG A 16 6.54 9.07 3.29
C ARG A 16 7.20 9.78 2.10
N GLU A 17 7.39 9.09 0.98
CA GLU A 17 7.96 9.66 -0.26
C GLU A 17 7.17 10.88 -0.75
N ARG A 18 5.84 10.81 -0.65
CA ARG A 18 4.94 11.90 -1.08
C ARG A 18 4.65 12.94 0.00
N LYS A 19 5.22 12.81 1.21
CA LYS A 19 4.93 13.65 2.39
C LYS A 19 3.43 13.70 2.71
N TRP A 20 2.74 12.57 2.63
CA TRP A 20 1.30 12.43 2.89
C TRP A 20 1.02 11.83 4.25
N THR A 21 -0.06 12.30 4.88
CA THR A 21 -0.67 11.63 6.02
C THR A 21 -1.49 10.44 5.54
N ILE A 22 -1.77 9.47 6.43
CA ILE A 22 -2.66 8.34 6.11
C ILE A 22 -4.06 8.83 5.67
N LYS A 23 -4.54 9.92 6.25
CA LYS A 23 -5.81 10.57 5.84
C LYS A 23 -5.74 11.05 4.38
N LYS A 24 -4.65 11.71 3.99
CA LYS A 24 -4.45 12.17 2.61
C LYS A 24 -4.29 11.01 1.64
N THR A 25 -3.60 9.95 2.03
CA THR A 25 -3.47 8.73 1.22
C THR A 25 -4.82 8.03 1.01
N ALA A 26 -5.65 7.92 2.05
CA ALA A 26 -7.00 7.36 1.93
C ALA A 26 -7.87 8.17 0.97
N TRP A 27 -7.87 9.50 1.13
CA TRP A 27 -8.58 10.43 0.25
C TRP A 27 -8.12 10.27 -1.21
N PHE A 28 -6.81 10.23 -1.45
CA PHE A 28 -6.25 10.06 -2.80
C PHE A 28 -6.64 8.71 -3.43
N CYS A 29 -6.69 7.64 -2.65
CA CYS A 29 -7.13 6.32 -3.12
C CYS A 29 -8.66 6.21 -3.28
N GLY A 30 -9.43 7.23 -2.89
CA GLY A 30 -10.89 7.24 -2.95
C GLY A 30 -11.54 6.28 -1.96
N VAL A 31 -10.93 6.09 -0.78
CA VAL A 31 -11.45 5.22 0.29
C VAL A 31 -11.50 5.96 1.61
N SER A 32 -12.31 5.45 2.55
CA SER A 32 -12.31 5.97 3.92
C SER A 32 -11.00 5.64 4.64
N THR A 33 -10.63 6.46 5.64
CA THR A 33 -9.44 6.21 6.45
C THR A 33 -9.53 4.89 7.24
N SER A 34 -10.72 4.49 7.66
CA SER A 34 -10.95 3.20 8.34
C SER A 34 -10.75 2.02 7.40
N THR A 35 -11.27 2.10 6.17
CA THR A 35 -11.04 1.09 5.12
C THR A 35 -9.55 0.93 4.83
N LEU A 36 -8.82 2.03 4.67
CA LEU A 36 -7.37 1.95 4.44
C LEU A 36 -6.64 1.29 5.61
N ARG A 37 -6.98 1.65 6.86
CA ARG A 37 -6.39 1.05 8.06
C ARG A 37 -6.70 -0.45 8.16
N GLN A 38 -7.91 -0.87 7.83
CA GLN A 38 -8.28 -2.29 7.81
C GLN A 38 -7.43 -3.07 6.80
N LEU A 39 -7.22 -2.53 5.60
CA LEU A 39 -6.35 -3.14 4.59
C LEU A 39 -4.89 -3.19 5.05
N MET A 40 -4.39 -2.11 5.66
CA MET A 40 -3.03 -2.07 6.21
C MET A 40 -2.83 -3.09 7.35
N ASN A 41 -3.86 -3.38 8.15
CA ASN A 41 -3.76 -4.34 9.24
C ASN A 41 -4.08 -5.79 8.81
N SER A 42 -4.47 -6.02 7.55
CA SER A 42 -4.81 -7.35 7.08
C SER A 42 -3.56 -8.24 6.97
N LYS A 43 -3.66 -9.47 7.48
CA LYS A 43 -2.61 -10.49 7.33
C LYS A 43 -2.45 -10.97 5.89
N HIS A 44 -3.53 -10.90 5.10
CA HIS A 44 -3.57 -11.32 3.71
C HIS A 44 -4.09 -10.18 2.84
N THR A 45 -3.38 -9.88 1.76
CA THR A 45 -3.79 -8.88 0.79
C THR A 45 -4.07 -9.59 -0.54
N TYR A 46 -5.28 -9.42 -1.07
CA TYR A 46 -5.63 -9.94 -2.38
C TYR A 46 -4.84 -9.22 -3.49
N ILE A 47 -4.47 -9.94 -4.55
CA ILE A 47 -3.78 -9.37 -5.71
C ILE A 47 -4.59 -8.23 -6.33
N SER A 48 -5.92 -8.38 -6.42
CA SER A 48 -6.81 -7.33 -6.93
C SER A 48 -6.73 -6.03 -6.14
N THR A 49 -6.52 -6.11 -4.82
CA THR A 49 -6.25 -4.94 -3.99
C THR A 49 -4.91 -4.31 -4.36
N ILE A 50 -3.86 -5.11 -4.54
CA ILE A 50 -2.53 -4.61 -4.93
C ILE A 50 -2.61 -3.87 -6.27
N GLU A 51 -3.23 -4.47 -7.29
CA GLU A 51 -3.39 -3.88 -8.62
C GLU A 51 -4.17 -2.56 -8.57
N LYS A 52 -5.29 -2.53 -7.82
CA LYS A 52 -6.09 -1.32 -7.65
C LYS A 52 -5.29 -0.17 -7.03
N TYR A 53 -4.50 -0.46 -5.99
CA TYR A 53 -3.71 0.57 -5.32
C TYR A 53 -2.48 0.99 -6.14
N ALA A 54 -1.82 0.05 -6.82
CA ALA A 54 -0.74 0.35 -7.75
C ALA A 54 -1.22 1.31 -8.86
N ALA A 55 -2.37 1.02 -9.47
CA ALA A 55 -3.00 1.91 -10.45
C ALA A 55 -3.32 3.29 -9.86
N LYS A 56 -3.88 3.37 -8.64
CA LYS A 56 -4.15 4.66 -7.98
C LYS A 56 -2.87 5.47 -7.76
N PHE A 57 -1.77 4.83 -7.38
CA PHE A 57 -0.49 5.51 -7.21
C PHE A 57 0.27 5.76 -8.51
N ASN A 58 -0.30 5.42 -9.66
CA ASN A 58 0.34 5.51 -10.98
C ASN A 58 1.68 4.75 -11.02
N MET A 59 1.67 3.49 -10.58
CA MET A 59 2.82 2.60 -10.60
C MET A 59 2.43 1.18 -11.03
N SER A 60 3.42 0.39 -11.42
CA SER A 60 3.21 -1.03 -11.75
C SER A 60 2.92 -1.85 -10.48
N THR A 61 2.19 -2.95 -10.65
CA THR A 61 1.91 -3.91 -9.58
C THR A 61 3.20 -4.41 -8.92
N ILE A 62 4.23 -4.72 -9.73
CA ILE A 62 5.55 -5.15 -9.25
C ILE A 62 6.20 -4.03 -8.42
N GLY A 63 6.17 -2.79 -8.90
CA GLY A 63 6.72 -1.65 -8.16
C GLY A 63 6.04 -1.44 -6.81
N PHE A 64 4.72 -1.65 -6.73
CA PHE A 64 4.00 -1.60 -5.45
C PHE A 64 4.39 -2.75 -4.52
N ILE A 65 4.56 -3.97 -5.05
CA ILE A 65 5.01 -5.13 -4.28
C ILE A 65 6.40 -4.89 -3.68
N GLN A 66 7.33 -4.36 -4.48
CA GLN A 66 8.69 -4.02 -4.03
C GLN A 66 8.67 -3.00 -2.88
N LYS A 67 7.79 -1.99 -2.92
CA LYS A 67 7.61 -1.08 -1.77
C LYS A 67 7.19 -1.82 -0.50
N GLY A 68 6.44 -2.90 -0.62
CA GLY A 68 5.95 -3.72 0.48
C GLY A 68 6.90 -4.83 0.94
N GLN A 69 8.03 -5.03 0.28
CA GLN A 69 9.07 -5.98 0.71
C GLN A 69 10.02 -5.30 1.71
N CYS A 70 10.43 -6.04 2.74
CA CYS A 70 11.54 -5.64 3.60
C CYS A 70 12.84 -6.02 2.91
N GLU A 71 13.60 -5.03 2.47
CA GLU A 71 15.01 -5.21 2.12
C GLU A 71 15.76 -5.28 3.46
N TRP A 72 16.35 -6.43 3.77
CA TRP A 72 17.32 -6.60 4.85
C TRP A 72 18.72 -6.58 4.25
#